data_AF-A0AAE4YYN7-F1
#
_entry.id   AF-A0AAE4YYN7-F1
#
_cell.length_a   1.000
_cell.length_b   1.000
_cell.length_c   1.000
_cell.angle_alpha   90.00
_cell.angle_beta   90.00
_cell.angle_gamma   90.00
#
_symmetry.space_group_name_H-M   'P 1'
#
loop_
_entity.id
_entity.type
_entity.pdbx_description
1 polymer ?
#
loop_
_entity_poly.entity_id
_entity_poly.type
_entity_poly.pdbx_seq_one_letter_code
_entity_poly.pdbx_strand_id
1 'polypeptide(L)'
;MLNDKLRTFFDLVNKAVADHGLDPKAVADAVIIEAFPETAAASQIEGADSMLRNGVIAFLKQHFKHTPPTDDRQLTLDIPAPLTAIVGKLKAVSHYVESLGQYIPVPVLIANPHWLDDARKYKRRKGEETLDEAAVLDELYDAVLDLRDMGRE
;
A
#
# COMPACT_ATOMS: atom_id res chain seq x y z
N MET A 1 -6.96 20.41 -13.92
CA MET A 1 -7.72 21.25 -12.95
C MET A 1 -8.78 20.57 -12.07
N LEU A 2 -9.00 19.25 -12.14
CA LEU A 2 -9.56 18.48 -11.00
C LEU A 2 -8.57 17.39 -10.55
N ASN A 3 -7.91 16.75 -11.53
CA ASN A 3 -6.81 15.81 -11.30
C ASN A 3 -5.62 16.43 -10.55
N ASP A 4 -5.25 17.69 -10.82
CA ASP A 4 -4.10 18.31 -10.14
C ASP A 4 -4.37 18.55 -8.65
N LYS A 5 -5.60 18.95 -8.29
CA LYS A 5 -5.99 19.19 -6.90
C LYS A 5 -6.12 17.89 -6.11
N LEU A 6 -6.65 16.84 -6.74
CA LEU A 6 -6.67 15.50 -6.15
C LEU A 6 -5.25 14.94 -5.97
N ARG A 7 -4.34 15.18 -6.92
CA ARG A 7 -2.92 14.80 -6.81
C ARG A 7 -2.27 15.46 -5.60
N THR A 8 -2.40 16.78 -5.47
CA THR A 8 -1.89 17.52 -4.31
C THR A 8 -2.48 17.02 -2.99
N PHE A 9 -3.77 16.67 -2.98
CA PHE A 9 -4.40 16.09 -1.79
C PHE A 9 -3.77 14.73 -1.41
N PHE A 10 -3.55 13.83 -2.38
CA PHE A 10 -2.91 12.55 -2.11
C PHE A 10 -1.44 12.67 -1.71
N ASP A 11 -0.72 13.64 -2.25
CA ASP A 11 0.66 13.94 -1.82
C ASP A 11 0.70 14.37 -0.36
N LEU A 12 -0.25 15.19 0.07
CA LEU A 12 -0.39 15.60 1.47
C LEU A 12 -0.82 14.44 2.37
N VAL A 13 -1.70 13.55 1.90
CA VAL A 13 -2.06 12.32 2.63
C VAL A 13 -0.81 11.44 2.83
N ASN A 14 0.00 11.24 1.78
CA ASN A 14 1.22 10.44 1.88
C ASN A 14 2.24 11.06 2.85
N LYS A 15 2.42 12.39 2.79
CA LYS A 15 3.27 13.13 3.71
C LYS A 15 2.79 12.97 5.16
N ALA A 16 1.50 13.17 5.41
CA ALA A 16 0.92 13.01 6.74
C ALA A 16 0.96 11.55 7.25
N VAL A 17 0.85 10.56 6.38
CA VAL A 17 1.03 9.14 6.74
C VAL A 17 2.48 8.83 7.14
N ALA A 18 3.47 9.51 6.56
CA ALA A 18 4.87 9.35 6.97
C ALA A 18 5.09 9.83 8.42
N ASP A 19 4.41 10.89 8.84
CA ASP A 19 4.55 11.49 10.17
C ASP A 19 3.63 10.86 11.23
N HIS A 20 2.44 10.41 10.84
CA HIS A 20 1.38 9.96 11.76
C HIS A 20 1.00 8.48 11.61
N GLY A 21 1.64 7.76 10.68
CA GLY A 21 1.23 6.41 10.32
C GLY A 21 -0.20 6.40 9.76
N LEU A 22 -0.92 5.29 9.97
CA LEU A 22 -2.26 5.09 9.40
C LEU A 22 -3.39 5.54 10.32
N ASP A 23 -3.13 6.45 11.27
CA ASP A 23 -4.21 7.02 12.07
C ASP A 23 -5.05 7.94 11.19
N PRO A 24 -6.28 7.55 10.79
CA PRO A 24 -7.08 8.33 9.87
C PRO A 24 -7.49 9.68 10.45
N LYS A 25 -7.49 9.84 11.78
CA LYS A 25 -7.79 11.11 12.45
C LYS A 25 -6.61 12.06 12.35
N ALA A 26 -5.42 11.60 12.74
CA ALA A 26 -4.21 12.41 12.69
C ALA A 26 -3.84 12.80 11.25
N VAL A 27 -4.00 11.86 10.30
CA VAL A 27 -3.81 12.13 8.86
C VAL A 27 -4.85 13.11 8.34
N ALA A 28 -6.14 12.97 8.69
CA ALA A 28 -7.17 13.92 8.29
C ALA A 28 -6.88 15.33 8.80
N ASP A 29 -6.48 15.46 10.07
CA ASP A 29 -6.22 16.75 10.70
C ASP A 29 -5.04 17.46 10.02
N ALA A 30 -3.94 16.73 9.78
CA ALA A 30 -2.77 17.26 9.08
C ALA A 30 -3.11 17.67 7.63
N VAL A 31 -3.86 16.84 6.90
CA VAL A 31 -4.21 17.09 5.49
C VAL A 31 -5.20 18.23 5.34
N ILE A 32 -6.21 18.34 6.21
CA ILE A 32 -7.21 19.42 6.15
C ILE A 32 -6.54 20.78 6.36
N ILE A 33 -5.64 20.88 7.33
CA ILE A 33 -4.93 22.12 7.65
C ILE A 33 -4.04 22.55 6.48
N GLU A 34 -3.33 21.62 5.86
CA GLU A 34 -2.35 21.96 4.82
C GLU A 34 -2.96 22.08 3.41
N ALA A 35 -3.96 21.24 3.07
CA ALA A 35 -4.58 21.24 1.75
C ALA A 35 -5.65 22.34 1.58
N PHE A 36 -6.35 22.67 2.67
CA PHE A 36 -7.51 23.56 2.62
C PHE A 36 -7.54 24.55 3.80
N PRO A 37 -6.49 25.36 4.01
CA PRO A 37 -6.39 26.25 5.17
C PRO A 37 -7.56 27.24 5.25
N GLU A 38 -8.01 27.78 4.11
CA GLU A 38 -9.14 28.71 4.05
C GLU A 38 -10.49 28.02 4.32
N THR A 39 -10.70 26.80 3.81
CA THR A 39 -11.91 26.01 4.05
C THR A 39 -11.96 25.52 5.49
N ALA A 40 -10.83 25.15 6.07
CA ALA A 40 -10.71 24.80 7.49
C ALA A 40 -11.12 25.99 8.35
N ALA A 41 -10.56 27.18 8.09
CA ALA A 41 -10.91 28.40 8.81
C ALA A 41 -12.39 28.78 8.65
N ALA A 42 -12.94 28.74 7.43
CA ALA A 42 -14.34 29.02 7.17
C ALA A 42 -15.28 28.01 7.86
N SER A 43 -14.96 26.71 7.80
CA SER A 43 -15.76 25.65 8.44
C SER A 43 -15.76 25.77 9.97
N GLN A 44 -14.68 26.29 10.56
CA GLN A 44 -14.60 26.53 11.99
C GLN A 44 -15.46 27.73 12.42
N ILE A 45 -15.49 28.79 11.62
CA ILE A 45 -16.36 29.96 11.81
C ILE A 45 -17.84 29.57 11.66
N GLU A 46 -18.14 28.71 10.69
CA GLU A 46 -19.51 28.27 10.38
C GLU A 46 -19.99 27.09 11.24
N GLY A 47 -19.13 26.53 12.10
CA GLY A 47 -19.46 25.37 12.96
C GLY A 47 -19.62 24.05 12.21
N ALA A 48 -19.15 23.98 10.95
CA ALA A 48 -19.19 22.79 10.09
C ALA A 48 -17.91 21.94 10.15
N ASP A 49 -16.94 22.31 11.00
CA ASP A 49 -15.62 21.66 11.12
C ASP A 49 -15.73 20.13 11.30
N SER A 50 -16.68 19.71 12.13
CA SER A 50 -16.88 18.32 12.53
C SER A 50 -17.44 17.50 11.38
N MET A 51 -18.28 18.09 10.53
CA MET A 51 -18.81 17.43 9.33
C MET A 51 -17.72 17.26 8.28
N LEU A 52 -16.92 18.31 8.04
CA LEU A 52 -15.78 18.26 7.11
C LEU A 52 -14.76 17.21 7.57
N ARG A 53 -14.36 17.28 8.84
CA ARG A 53 -13.41 16.35 9.47
C ARG A 53 -13.92 14.91 9.42
N ASN A 54 -15.18 14.68 9.79
CA ASN A 54 -15.77 13.34 9.76
C ASN A 54 -15.87 12.78 8.34
N GLY A 55 -16.17 13.63 7.35
CA GLY A 55 -16.18 13.25 5.94
C GLY A 55 -14.81 12.78 5.45
N VAL A 56 -13.74 13.55 5.75
CA VAL A 56 -12.37 13.17 5.40
C VAL A 56 -11.92 11.91 6.15
N ILE A 57 -12.21 11.80 7.44
CA ILE A 57 -11.89 10.59 8.23
C ILE A 57 -12.61 9.36 7.65
N ALA A 58 -13.89 9.48 7.28
CA ALA A 58 -14.64 8.38 6.69
C ALA A 58 -14.05 7.96 5.34
N PHE A 59 -13.69 8.92 4.49
CA PHE A 59 -13.00 8.68 3.24
C PHE A 59 -11.65 7.98 3.44
N LEU A 60 -10.80 8.48 4.35
CA LEU A 60 -9.49 7.89 4.65
C LEU A 60 -9.62 6.48 5.25
N LYS A 61 -10.58 6.26 6.14
CA LYS A 61 -10.89 4.91 6.66
C LYS A 61 -11.29 3.96 5.54
N GLN A 62 -12.11 4.42 4.60
CA GLN A 62 -12.50 3.61 3.45
C GLN A 62 -11.30 3.37 2.53
N HIS A 63 -10.48 4.38 2.27
CA HIS A 63 -9.29 4.30 1.44
C HIS A 63 -8.25 3.31 2.01
N PHE A 64 -8.00 3.38 3.31
CA PHE A 64 -7.09 2.47 4.01
C PHE A 64 -7.66 1.04 4.13
N LYS A 65 -8.98 0.89 4.33
CA LYS A 65 -9.65 -0.41 4.49
C LYS A 65 -9.91 -1.14 3.18
N HIS A 66 -10.15 -0.39 2.10
CA HIS A 66 -10.44 -0.89 0.76
C HIS A 66 -9.35 -0.43 -0.21
N THR A 67 -8.16 -1.00 -0.12
CA THR A 67 -7.26 -1.04 -1.28
C THR A 67 -7.43 -2.39 -2.02
N PRO A 68 -8.48 -2.60 -2.86
CA PRO A 68 -8.49 -3.61 -3.92
C PRO A 68 -7.49 -3.23 -5.04
N PRO A 69 -7.19 -4.15 -5.99
CA PRO A 69 -6.19 -3.95 -7.02
C PRO A 69 -6.50 -2.66 -7.79
N THR A 70 -5.65 -1.68 -7.57
CA THR A 70 -5.84 -0.30 -8.00
C THR A 70 -5.63 -0.22 -9.51
N ASP A 71 -6.54 0.44 -10.21
CA ASP A 71 -6.41 0.82 -11.61
C ASP A 71 -5.00 1.38 -11.87
N ASP A 72 -4.29 0.82 -12.86
CA ASP A 72 -2.91 1.16 -13.23
C ASP A 72 -2.71 2.67 -13.46
N ARG A 73 -3.78 3.43 -13.68
CA ARG A 73 -3.77 4.88 -13.91
C ARG A 73 -3.80 5.72 -12.63
N GLN A 74 -4.30 5.20 -11.51
CA GLN A 74 -4.42 5.95 -10.25
C GLN A 74 -3.13 5.99 -9.41
N LEU A 75 -2.09 5.24 -9.78
CA LEU A 75 -0.78 5.21 -9.11
C LEU A 75 0.32 5.96 -9.85
N THR A 76 -0.02 6.94 -10.70
CA THR A 76 0.93 7.92 -11.23
C THR A 76 1.35 8.94 -10.16
N LEU A 77 1.75 8.45 -8.99
CA LEU A 77 2.77 9.12 -8.20
C LEU A 77 4.04 9.15 -9.06
N ASP A 78 4.66 10.31 -9.18
CA ASP A 78 5.84 10.55 -10.04
C ASP A 78 6.99 9.60 -9.67
N ILE A 79 7.02 8.41 -10.29
CA ILE A 79 8.19 7.54 -10.21
C ILE A 79 9.32 8.29 -10.94
N PRO A 80 10.43 8.61 -10.26
CA PRO A 80 11.54 9.28 -10.91
C PRO A 80 11.96 8.53 -12.18
N ALA A 81 12.18 9.25 -13.28
CA ALA A 81 12.54 8.64 -14.58
C ALA A 81 13.66 7.58 -14.51
N PRO A 82 14.71 7.74 -13.65
CA PRO A 82 15.73 6.70 -13.49
C PRO A 82 15.21 5.38 -12.90
N LEU A 83 14.12 5.41 -12.13
CA LEU A 83 13.55 4.26 -11.44
C LEU A 83 12.44 3.58 -12.25
N THR A 84 11.87 4.23 -13.26
CA THR A 84 10.75 3.71 -14.06
C THR A 84 11.06 2.34 -14.68
N ALA A 85 12.27 2.16 -15.24
CA ALA A 85 12.68 0.88 -15.84
C ALA A 85 12.85 -0.25 -14.80
N ILE A 86 13.15 0.10 -13.55
CA ILE A 86 13.27 -0.87 -12.44
C ILE A 86 11.88 -1.23 -11.94
N VAL A 87 11.03 -0.24 -11.70
CA VAL A 87 9.65 -0.44 -11.24
C VAL A 87 8.84 -1.21 -12.27
N GLY A 88 9.04 -0.97 -13.57
CA GLY A 88 8.37 -1.71 -14.64
C GLY A 88 8.64 -3.22 -14.66
N LYS A 89 9.66 -3.70 -13.92
CA LYS A 89 9.93 -5.14 -13.74
C LYS A 89 9.09 -5.77 -12.62
N LEU A 90 8.49 -4.96 -11.75
CA LEU A 90 7.66 -5.45 -10.66
C LEU A 90 6.32 -5.93 -11.21
N LYS A 91 5.91 -7.14 -10.80
CA LYS A 91 4.61 -7.73 -11.19
C LYS A 91 3.41 -7.11 -10.46
N ALA A 92 3.65 -6.30 -9.43
CA ALA A 92 2.60 -5.70 -8.61
C ALA A 92 2.97 -4.27 -8.25
N VAL A 93 1.96 -3.41 -8.20
CA VAL A 93 2.07 -1.97 -7.93
C VAL A 93 2.18 -1.62 -6.44
N SER A 94 2.00 -2.62 -5.56
CA SER A 94 2.15 -2.51 -4.11
C SER A 94 2.78 -3.77 -3.53
N HIS A 95 3.46 -3.63 -2.39
CA HIS A 95 4.11 -4.72 -1.67
C HIS A 95 3.82 -4.65 -0.18
N TYR A 96 3.70 -5.82 0.45
CA TYR A 96 3.44 -5.94 1.88
C TYR A 96 4.65 -5.48 2.70
N VAL A 97 4.40 -4.63 3.68
CA VAL A 97 5.37 -4.15 4.68
C VAL A 97 4.97 -4.74 6.02
N GLU A 98 5.82 -5.62 6.56
CA GLU A 98 5.49 -6.44 7.73
C GLU A 98 5.38 -5.60 9.00
N SER A 99 6.26 -4.62 9.20
CA SER A 99 6.21 -3.67 10.32
C SER A 99 4.93 -2.83 10.36
N LEU A 100 4.25 -2.67 9.22
CA LEU A 100 2.99 -1.93 9.09
C LEU A 100 1.77 -2.84 8.97
N GLY A 101 1.96 -4.14 8.77
CA GLY A 101 0.89 -5.11 8.61
C GLY A 101 0.05 -4.96 7.34
N GLN A 102 0.53 -4.28 6.28
CA GLN A 102 -0.29 -3.98 5.10
C GLN A 102 0.51 -3.80 3.79
N TYR A 103 -0.20 -3.70 2.66
CA TYR A 103 0.37 -3.41 1.34
C TYR A 103 0.56 -1.91 1.11
N ILE A 104 1.78 -1.52 0.74
CA ILE A 104 2.16 -0.14 0.46
C ILE A 104 2.46 0.02 -1.04
N PRO A 105 1.93 1.06 -1.72
CA PRO A 105 2.25 1.34 -3.12
C PRO A 105 3.74 1.59 -3.36
N VAL A 106 4.25 1.14 -4.51
CA VAL A 106 5.68 1.28 -4.89
C VAL A 106 6.19 2.73 -4.81
N PRO A 107 5.46 3.77 -5.23
CA PRO A 107 5.97 5.14 -5.13
C PRO A 107 6.14 5.60 -3.67
N VAL A 108 5.27 5.16 -2.76
CA VAL A 108 5.40 5.42 -1.32
C VAL A 108 6.60 4.66 -0.74
N LEU A 109 6.86 3.44 -1.21
CA LEU A 109 8.05 2.67 -0.83
C LEU A 109 9.34 3.34 -1.32
N ILE A 110 9.36 3.94 -2.51
CA ILE A 110 10.51 4.70 -3.03
C ILE A 110 10.83 5.90 -2.13
N ALA A 111 9.80 6.62 -1.66
CA ALA A 111 9.96 7.73 -0.74
C ALA A 111 10.38 7.29 0.68
N ASN A 112 10.16 6.02 1.04
CA ASN A 112 10.41 5.48 2.39
C ASN A 112 11.32 4.23 2.33
N PRO A 113 12.66 4.40 2.23
CA PRO A 113 13.59 3.29 2.00
C PRO A 113 13.56 2.19 3.08
N HIS A 114 13.22 2.54 4.33
CA HIS A 114 13.11 1.56 5.42
C HIS A 114 11.90 0.64 5.25
N TRP A 115 10.77 1.14 4.74
CA TRP A 115 9.62 0.30 4.38
C TRP A 115 9.90 -0.54 3.12
N LEU A 116 10.63 0.00 2.15
CA LEU A 116 11.08 -0.78 0.99
C LEU A 116 12.02 -1.93 1.41
N ASP A 117 12.92 -1.68 2.35
CA ASP A 117 13.82 -2.68 2.93
C ASP A 117 13.05 -3.80 3.65
N ASP A 118 12.02 -3.44 4.41
CA ASP A 118 11.13 -4.39 5.05
C ASP A 118 10.35 -5.23 4.01
N ALA A 119 9.70 -4.57 3.05
CA ALA A 119 8.96 -5.23 1.98
C ALA A 119 9.81 -6.20 1.16
N ARG A 120 11.06 -5.84 0.81
CA ARG A 120 11.95 -6.75 0.06
C ARG A 120 12.38 -7.96 0.89
N LYS A 121 12.56 -7.81 2.21
CA LYS A 121 12.94 -8.90 3.11
C LYS A 121 11.78 -9.87 3.29
N TYR A 122 10.59 -9.33 3.56
CA TYR A 122 9.35 -10.11 3.64
C TYR A 122 9.11 -10.91 2.35
N LYS A 123 9.19 -10.25 1.18
CA LYS A 123 8.96 -10.89 -0.11
C LYS A 123 9.97 -12.00 -0.42
N ARG A 124 11.24 -11.83 -0.02
CA ARG A 124 12.26 -12.87 -0.16
C ARG A 124 11.95 -14.08 0.70
N ARG A 125 11.70 -13.87 1.99
CA ARG A 125 11.35 -14.94 2.93
C ARG A 125 10.12 -15.71 2.47
N LYS A 126 9.07 -15.01 2.00
CA LYS A 126 7.89 -15.68 1.43
C LYS A 126 8.18 -16.51 0.18
N GLY A 127 9.10 -16.05 -0.65
CA GLY A 127 9.56 -16.82 -1.80
C GLY A 127 10.30 -18.09 -1.39
N GLU A 128 11.17 -18.01 -0.39
CA GLU A 128 11.89 -19.15 0.18
C GLU A 128 10.90 -20.16 0.79
N GLU A 129 9.97 -19.70 1.65
CA GLU A 129 8.91 -20.55 2.23
C GLU A 129 8.10 -21.29 1.13
N THR A 130 7.82 -20.63 0.02
CA THR A 130 7.06 -21.23 -1.11
C THR A 130 7.89 -22.27 -1.86
N LEU A 131 9.20 -22.04 -2.03
CA LEU A 131 10.09 -23.00 -2.68
C LEU A 131 10.30 -24.24 -1.81
N ASP A 132 10.46 -24.05 -0.50
CA ASP A 132 10.57 -25.15 0.45
C ASP A 132 9.30 -26.01 0.45
N GLU A 133 8.11 -25.38 0.45
CA GLU A 133 6.83 -26.10 0.34
C GLU A 133 6.70 -26.86 -1.00
N ALA A 134 7.15 -26.26 -2.10
CA ALA A 134 7.16 -26.95 -3.40
C ALA A 134 8.05 -28.20 -3.39
N ALA A 135 9.22 -28.15 -2.76
CA ALA A 135 10.09 -29.33 -2.63
C ALA A 135 9.43 -30.46 -1.84
N VAL A 136 8.69 -30.14 -0.77
CA VAL A 136 7.90 -31.13 -0.02
C VAL A 136 6.80 -31.74 -0.88
N LEU A 137 6.17 -30.94 -1.76
CA LEU A 137 5.18 -31.46 -2.71
C LEU A 137 5.79 -32.39 -3.76
N ASP A 138 7.03 -32.14 -4.19
CA ASP A 138 7.76 -33.05 -5.07
C ASP A 138 8.05 -34.39 -4.37
N GLU A 139 8.53 -34.36 -3.12
CA GLU A 139 8.74 -35.58 -2.31
C GLU A 139 7.44 -36.38 -2.12
N LEU A 140 6.34 -35.67 -1.85
CA LEU A 140 5.02 -36.29 -1.69
C LEU A 140 4.56 -36.94 -3.01
N TYR A 141 4.81 -36.29 -4.14
CA TYR A 141 4.45 -36.81 -5.45
C TYR A 141 5.19 -38.12 -5.76
N ASP A 142 6.50 -38.14 -5.53
CA ASP A 142 7.34 -39.33 -5.74
C ASP A 142 6.88 -40.49 -4.86
N ALA A 143 6.62 -40.24 -3.57
CA ALA A 143 6.10 -41.25 -2.65
C ALA A 143 4.75 -41.83 -3.10
N VAL A 144 3.89 -40.99 -3.70
CA VAL A 144 2.60 -41.45 -4.26
C VAL A 144 2.80 -42.32 -5.50
N LEU A 145 3.77 -42.04 -6.36
CA LEU A 145 4.08 -42.87 -7.51
C LEU A 145 4.61 -44.25 -7.07
N ASP A 146 5.54 -44.28 -6.12
CA ASP A 146 6.10 -45.52 -5.59
C ASP A 146 5.01 -46.42 -4.97
N LEU A 147 4.12 -45.84 -4.16
CA LEU A 147 3.00 -46.57 -3.56
C LEU A 147 2.03 -47.15 -4.60
N ARG A 148 1.80 -46.45 -5.72
CA ARG A 148 0.93 -46.93 -6.80
C ARG A 148 1.54 -48.08 -7.58
N ASP A 149 2.86 -48.12 -7.66
CA ASP A 149 3.56 -49.18 -8.38
C ASP A 149 3.71 -50.44 -7.49
N MET A 150 3.86 -50.27 -6.17
CA MET A 150 3.80 -51.37 -5.20
C MET A 150 2.42 -52.04 -5.10
N GLY A 151 1.33 -51.31 -5.39
CA GLY A 151 -0.04 -51.85 -5.36
C GLY A 151 -0.47 -52.63 -6.62
N ARG A 152 0.43 -52.83 -7.58
CA ARG A 152 0.17 -53.55 -8.85
C ARG A 152 0.86 -54.91 -8.96
N GLU A 153 1.54 -55.37 -7.92
CA GLU A 153 2.04 -56.75 -7.76
C GLU A 153 1.06 -57.63 -6.98
#